data_AF-A0A352EG02-F1
#
_entry.id   AF-A0A352EG02-F1
#
_cell.length_a   1.000
_cell.length_b   1.000
_cell.length_c   1.000
_cell.angle_alpha   90.00
_cell.angle_beta   90.00
_cell.angle_gamma   90.00
#
_symmetry.space_group_name_H-M   'P 1'
#
loop_
_entity.id
_entity.type
_entity.pdbx_description
1 polymer ?
#
loop_
_entity_poly.entity_id
_entity_poly.type
_entity_poly.pdbx_seq_one_letter_code
_entity_poly.pdbx_strand_id
1 'polypeptide(L)'
;MSVFQRQIIKGSLSNFAGIGLGVLNNIWIFPLAFSLEELGIYRWVERTAVLIAAILLFGLHRMYVRFQSHFSEDQASQFLSNTVFLVACIAAIAGVVFTAFAPWLAALLDVNFQGSQLRALGAVVAGSMTYTLGLSIASSAKRISVPFFFKNVGIRFSVLIGAWMVSQGNATFGFWMQLFAYTHLAVGIIVLIYALKLKGIPLRWPRS
;
A
#
# COMPACT_ATOMS: atom_id res chain seq x y z
N MET A 1 -26.42 13.90 -12.16
CA MET A 1 -25.09 13.23 -12.20
C MET A 1 -25.23 11.84 -11.62
N SER A 2 -24.81 10.81 -12.37
CA SER A 2 -24.86 9.42 -11.88
C SER A 2 -23.85 9.19 -10.74
N VAL A 3 -24.12 8.19 -9.90
CA VAL A 3 -23.18 7.78 -8.83
C VAL A 3 -21.81 7.47 -9.42
N PHE A 4 -21.78 6.85 -10.60
CA PHE A 4 -20.57 6.54 -11.35
C PHE A 4 -19.78 7.81 -11.74
N GLN A 5 -20.44 8.82 -12.30
CA GLN A 5 -19.80 10.11 -12.63
C GLN A 5 -19.22 10.78 -11.38
N ARG A 6 -19.93 10.76 -10.25
CA ARG A 6 -19.43 11.30 -8.98
C ARG A 6 -18.19 10.56 -8.48
N GLN A 7 -18.15 9.23 -8.62
CA GLN A 7 -16.98 8.42 -8.23
C GLN A 7 -15.76 8.73 -9.10
N ILE A 8 -15.96 8.89 -10.42
CA ILE A 8 -14.89 9.28 -11.34
C ILE A 8 -14.34 10.65 -10.95
N ILE A 9 -15.20 11.66 -10.79
CA ILE A 9 -14.75 13.03 -10.48
C ILE A 9 -13.98 13.07 -9.16
N LYS A 10 -14.49 12.41 -8.11
CA LYS A 10 -13.80 12.33 -6.81
C LYS A 10 -12.46 11.60 -6.92
N GLY A 11 -12.41 10.51 -7.70
CA GLY A 11 -11.18 9.78 -7.98
C GLY A 11 -10.15 10.64 -8.73
N SER A 12 -10.58 11.34 -9.78
CA SER A 12 -9.72 12.24 -10.55
C SER A 12 -9.20 13.40 -9.71
N LEU A 13 -10.03 14.02 -8.88
CA LEU A 13 -9.60 15.08 -7.96
C LEU A 13 -8.55 14.56 -6.97
N SER A 14 -8.74 13.35 -6.44
CA SER A 14 -7.76 12.71 -5.56
C SER A 14 -6.45 12.43 -6.28
N ASN A 15 -6.50 12.05 -7.56
CA ASN A 15 -5.29 11.87 -8.39
C ASN A 15 -4.56 13.20 -8.60
N PHE A 16 -5.27 14.29 -8.95
CA PHE A 16 -4.67 15.61 -9.13
C PHE A 16 -4.03 16.14 -7.84
N ALA A 17 -4.74 16.05 -6.72
CA ALA A 17 -4.18 16.40 -5.41
C ALA A 17 -2.94 15.56 -5.10
N GLY A 18 -2.99 14.26 -5.39
CA GLY A 18 -1.84 13.38 -5.25
C GLY A 18 -0.66 13.79 -6.11
N ILE A 19 -0.87 14.17 -7.38
CA ILE A 19 0.18 14.68 -8.26
C ILE A 19 0.84 15.91 -7.64
N GLY A 20 0.05 16.88 -7.19
CA GLY A 20 0.57 18.08 -6.51
C GLY A 20 1.43 17.75 -5.29
N LEU A 21 0.94 16.88 -4.41
CA LEU A 21 1.71 16.40 -3.26
C LEU A 21 2.98 15.63 -3.66
N GLY A 22 2.92 14.87 -4.76
CA GLY A 22 4.06 14.15 -5.30
C GLY A 22 5.16 15.09 -5.81
N VAL A 23 4.76 16.17 -6.50
CA VAL A 23 5.65 17.23 -6.96
C VAL A 23 6.28 17.95 -5.77
N LEU A 24 5.48 18.38 -4.78
CA LEU A 24 5.97 19.04 -3.58
C LEU A 24 6.98 18.18 -2.81
N ASN A 25 6.67 16.90 -2.62
CA ASN A 25 7.59 15.97 -1.98
C ASN A 25 8.90 15.84 -2.75
N ASN A 26 8.85 15.47 -4.03
CA ASN A 26 10.05 15.08 -4.76
C ASN A 26 10.92 16.25 -5.22
N ILE A 27 10.33 17.42 -5.51
CA ILE A 27 11.05 18.58 -6.04
C ILE A 27 11.49 19.53 -4.93
N TRP A 28 10.66 19.75 -3.91
CA TRP A 28 10.95 20.70 -2.85
C TRP A 28 11.40 20.04 -1.55
N ILE A 29 10.53 19.24 -0.92
CA ILE A 29 10.76 18.85 0.47
C ILE A 29 11.85 17.79 0.59
N PHE A 30 11.86 16.77 -0.26
CA PHE A 30 12.80 15.65 -0.16
C PHE A 30 14.27 16.08 -0.38
N PRO A 31 14.61 16.94 -1.36
CA PRO A 31 15.97 17.48 -1.48
C PRO A 31 16.42 18.35 -0.31
N LEU A 32 15.49 18.98 0.41
CA LEU A 32 15.79 19.75 1.62
C LEU A 32 15.91 18.88 2.87
N ALA A 33 15.22 17.74 2.89
CA ALA A 33 15.13 16.86 4.05
C ALA A 33 16.19 15.74 4.05
N PHE A 34 16.60 15.25 2.89
CA PHE A 34 17.35 14.00 2.76
C PHE A 34 18.60 14.18 1.90
N SER A 35 19.66 13.44 2.28
CA SER A 35 20.84 13.24 1.44
C SER A 35 20.53 12.36 0.21
N LEU A 36 21.43 12.36 -0.77
CA LEU A 36 21.30 11.53 -1.97
C LEU A 36 21.19 10.03 -1.63
N GLU A 37 21.96 9.58 -0.64
CA GLU A 37 21.95 8.19 -0.18
C GLU A 37 20.60 7.81 0.46
N GLU A 38 20.08 8.66 1.35
CA GLU A 38 18.77 8.47 1.99
C GLU A 38 17.63 8.45 0.96
N LEU A 39 17.68 9.30 -0.06
CA LEU A 39 16.76 9.25 -1.20
C LEU A 39 16.87 7.94 -1.98
N GLY A 40 18.10 7.42 -2.16
CA GLY A 40 18.37 6.13 -2.77
C GLY A 40 17.70 5.00 -1.99
N ILE A 41 17.89 4.96 -0.67
CA ILE A 41 17.29 3.97 0.23
C ILE A 41 15.76 4.01 0.13
N TYR A 42 15.16 5.20 0.28
CA TYR A 42 13.71 5.38 0.20
C TYR A 42 13.14 4.85 -1.12
N ARG A 43 13.71 5.29 -2.25
CA ARG A 43 13.24 4.88 -3.58
C ARG A 43 13.41 3.40 -3.81
N TRP A 44 14.52 2.82 -3.35
CA TRP A 44 14.75 1.38 -3.44
C TRP A 44 13.68 0.62 -2.65
N VAL A 45 13.40 1.01 -1.41
CA VAL A 45 12.35 0.38 -0.60
C VAL A 45 10.97 0.51 -1.25
N GLU A 46 10.59 1.71 -1.71
CA GLU A 46 9.30 1.95 -2.37
C GLU A 46 9.11 1.07 -3.61
N ARG A 47 10.10 1.07 -4.52
CA ARG A 47 9.99 0.37 -5.81
C ARG A 47 10.08 -1.13 -5.65
N THR A 48 10.99 -1.60 -4.80
CA THR A 48 11.17 -3.03 -4.52
C THR A 48 9.93 -3.59 -3.83
N ALA A 49 9.32 -2.85 -2.91
CA ALA A 49 8.09 -3.28 -2.26
C ALA A 49 6.94 -3.47 -3.25
N VAL A 50 6.74 -2.53 -4.18
CA VAL A 50 5.68 -2.63 -5.20
C VAL A 50 5.90 -3.84 -6.11
N LEU A 51 7.15 -4.09 -6.52
CA LEU A 51 7.50 -5.25 -7.35
C LEU A 51 7.23 -6.56 -6.61
N ILE A 52 7.73 -6.70 -5.39
CA ILE A 52 7.53 -7.89 -4.54
C ILE A 52 6.05 -8.12 -4.31
N ALA A 53 5.29 -7.09 -3.93
CA ALA A 53 3.85 -7.21 -3.70
C ALA A 53 3.11 -7.70 -4.95
N ALA A 54 3.50 -7.23 -6.14
CA ALA A 54 2.91 -7.68 -7.40
C ALA A 54 3.20 -9.16 -7.68
N ILE A 55 4.45 -9.61 -7.45
CA ILE A 55 4.86 -11.01 -7.61
C ILE A 55 4.12 -11.92 -6.62
N LEU A 56 4.16 -11.58 -5.33
CA LEU A 56 3.58 -12.40 -4.26
C LEU A 56 2.06 -12.48 -4.29
N LEU A 57 1.38 -11.42 -4.73
CA LEU A 57 -0.06 -11.49 -4.93
C LEU A 57 -0.44 -12.44 -6.06
N PHE A 58 0.45 -12.71 -7.02
CA PHE A 58 0.29 -13.67 -8.10
C PHE A 58 -1.10 -13.61 -8.79
N GLY A 59 -1.63 -12.40 -8.95
CA GLY A 59 -2.95 -12.18 -9.57
C GLY A 59 -4.18 -12.54 -8.72
N LEU A 60 -4.05 -12.96 -7.45
CA LEU A 60 -5.17 -13.29 -6.54
C LEU A 60 -6.24 -12.19 -6.49
N HIS A 61 -5.80 -10.93 -6.41
CA HIS A 61 -6.67 -9.76 -6.44
C HIS A 61 -7.50 -9.64 -7.74
N ARG A 62 -6.95 -10.08 -8.88
CA ARG A 62 -7.66 -10.10 -10.18
C ARG A 62 -8.61 -11.28 -10.30
N MET A 63 -8.21 -12.45 -9.78
CA MET A 63 -9.08 -13.62 -9.72
C MET A 63 -10.36 -13.31 -8.95
N TYR A 64 -10.25 -12.61 -7.81
CA TYR A 64 -11.43 -12.14 -7.07
C TYR A 64 -12.36 -11.29 -7.94
N VAL A 65 -11.84 -10.27 -8.61
CA VAL A 65 -12.65 -9.38 -9.46
C VAL A 65 -13.37 -10.15 -10.56
N ARG A 66 -12.68 -11.11 -11.20
CA ARG A 66 -13.22 -11.88 -12.32
C ARG A 66 -14.27 -12.91 -11.90
N PHE A 67 -14.04 -13.64 -10.81
CA PHE A 67 -14.86 -14.81 -10.48
C PHE A 67 -15.95 -14.54 -9.45
N GLN A 68 -15.89 -13.46 -8.66
CA GLN A 68 -16.89 -13.21 -7.62
C GLN A 68 -18.34 -13.21 -8.10
N SER A 69 -18.59 -12.80 -9.35
CA SER A 69 -19.94 -12.68 -9.91
C SER A 69 -20.54 -14.01 -10.34
N HIS A 70 -19.73 -15.08 -10.35
CA HIS A 70 -20.17 -16.43 -10.73
C HIS A 70 -20.71 -17.22 -9.53
N PHE A 71 -20.50 -16.72 -8.31
CA PHE A 71 -20.88 -17.40 -7.09
C PHE A 71 -22.20 -16.87 -6.53
N SER A 72 -23.05 -17.77 -6.03
CA SER A 72 -24.23 -17.41 -5.22
C SER A 72 -23.80 -16.81 -3.88
N GLU A 73 -24.70 -16.14 -3.15
CA GLU A 73 -24.36 -15.37 -1.94
C GLU A 73 -23.47 -16.13 -0.94
N ASP A 74 -23.81 -17.38 -0.61
CA ASP A 74 -23.04 -18.22 0.31
C ASP A 74 -21.63 -18.55 -0.22
N GLN A 75 -21.54 -18.90 -1.50
CA GLN A 75 -20.28 -19.22 -2.15
C GLN A 75 -19.41 -17.97 -2.35
N ALA A 76 -20.03 -16.81 -2.61
CA ALA A 76 -19.35 -15.53 -2.74
C ALA A 76 -18.74 -15.08 -1.41
N SER A 77 -19.44 -15.29 -0.30
CA SER A 77 -18.92 -15.11 1.06
C SER A 77 -17.71 -15.99 1.34
N GLN A 78 -17.80 -17.28 1.01
CA GLN A 78 -16.68 -18.20 1.21
C GLN A 78 -15.48 -17.84 0.34
N PHE A 79 -15.70 -17.52 -0.93
CA PHE A 79 -14.65 -17.13 -1.88
C PHE A 79 -13.94 -15.84 -1.45
N LEU A 80 -14.69 -14.82 -1.01
CA LEU A 80 -14.13 -13.59 -0.43
C LEU A 80 -13.29 -13.91 0.81
N SER A 81 -13.83 -14.71 1.73
CA SER A 81 -13.17 -15.06 2.99
C SER A 81 -11.86 -15.81 2.76
N ASN A 82 -11.88 -16.82 1.87
CA ASN A 82 -10.68 -17.58 1.48
C ASN A 82 -9.63 -16.67 0.82
N THR A 83 -10.05 -15.77 -0.07
CA THR A 83 -9.13 -14.83 -0.74
C THR A 83 -8.49 -13.87 0.27
N VAL A 84 -9.29 -13.30 1.16
CA VAL A 84 -8.81 -12.35 2.19
C VAL A 84 -7.86 -13.06 3.14
N PHE A 85 -8.22 -14.25 3.61
CA PHE A 85 -7.38 -15.05 4.50
C PHE A 85 -6.05 -15.39 3.84
N LEU A 86 -6.06 -15.92 2.62
CA LEU A 86 -4.85 -16.28 1.89
C LEU A 86 -3.94 -15.09 1.68
N VAL A 87 -4.47 -13.96 1.19
CA VAL A 87 -3.68 -12.74 0.99
C VAL A 87 -3.17 -12.18 2.31
N ALA A 88 -3.95 -12.23 3.39
CA ALA A 88 -3.50 -11.79 4.71
C ALA A 88 -2.35 -12.65 5.24
N CYS A 89 -2.43 -13.98 5.09
CA CYS A 89 -1.34 -14.89 5.45
C CYS A 89 -0.07 -14.60 4.63
N ILE A 90 -0.19 -14.48 3.30
CA ILE A 90 0.97 -14.16 2.44
C ILE A 90 1.54 -12.79 2.81
N ALA A 91 0.71 -11.77 3.02
CA ALA A 91 1.16 -10.43 3.40
C ALA A 91 1.86 -10.42 4.77
N ALA A 92 1.36 -11.18 5.75
CA ALA A 92 1.99 -11.31 7.06
C ALA A 92 3.35 -12.00 6.98
N ILE A 93 3.42 -13.14 6.28
CA ILE A 93 4.68 -13.88 6.07
C ILE A 93 5.68 -13.01 5.31
N ALA A 94 5.25 -12.39 4.20
CA ALA A 94 6.08 -11.48 3.42
C ALA A 94 6.56 -10.29 4.25
N GLY A 95 5.68 -9.72 5.07
CA GLY A 95 6.03 -8.62 5.97
C GLY A 95 7.17 -9.00 6.91
N VAL A 96 7.10 -10.17 7.55
CA VAL A 96 8.16 -10.66 8.44
C VAL A 96 9.45 -10.97 7.67
N VAL A 97 9.34 -11.75 6.58
CA VAL A 97 10.49 -12.16 5.77
C VAL A 97 11.23 -10.94 5.22
N PHE A 98 10.55 -10.01 4.55
CA PHE A 98 11.22 -8.85 3.97
C PHE A 98 11.65 -7.81 5.00
N THR A 99 11.11 -7.82 6.22
CA THR A 99 11.69 -7.02 7.32
C THR A 99 13.04 -7.58 7.75
N ALA A 100 13.16 -8.91 7.88
CA ALA A 100 14.39 -9.56 8.31
C ALA A 100 15.47 -9.62 7.21
N PHE A 101 15.07 -9.94 5.98
CA PHE A 101 15.97 -10.20 4.86
C PHE A 101 16.23 -8.99 3.95
N ALA A 102 15.62 -7.83 4.18
CA ALA A 102 15.85 -6.64 3.34
C ALA A 102 17.33 -6.23 3.20
N PRO A 103 18.15 -6.20 4.27
CA PRO A 103 19.56 -5.87 4.13
C PRO A 103 20.32 -6.87 3.27
N TRP A 104 20.01 -8.17 3.41
CA TRP A 104 20.61 -9.21 2.59
C TRP A 104 20.19 -9.10 1.12
N LEU A 105 18.91 -8.79 0.86
CA LEU A 105 18.41 -8.55 -0.49
C LEU A 105 19.08 -7.34 -1.14
N ALA A 106 19.31 -6.26 -0.39
CA ALA A 106 20.04 -5.10 -0.89
C ALA A 106 21.49 -5.46 -1.25
N ALA A 107 22.18 -6.19 -0.36
CA ALA A 107 23.55 -6.66 -0.60
C ALA A 107 23.66 -7.59 -1.82
N LEU A 108 22.70 -8.51 -2.00
CA LEU A 108 22.65 -9.40 -3.17
C LEU A 108 22.53 -8.65 -4.50
N LEU A 109 21.94 -7.46 -4.47
CA LEU A 109 21.72 -6.61 -5.64
C LEU A 109 22.81 -5.53 -5.80
N ASP A 110 23.94 -5.68 -5.10
CA ASP A 110 25.05 -4.71 -5.07
C ASP A 110 24.60 -3.28 -4.68
N VAL A 111 23.56 -3.21 -3.86
CA VAL A 111 23.04 -1.95 -3.35
C VAL A 111 23.75 -1.64 -2.04
N ASN A 112 24.77 -0.78 -2.11
CA ASN A 112 25.59 -0.32 -0.97
C ASN A 112 24.82 0.63 -0.04
N PHE A 113 23.79 0.13 0.63
CA PHE A 113 23.11 0.85 1.70
C PHE A 113 23.39 0.15 3.04
N GLN A 114 24.04 0.86 3.96
CA GLN A 114 24.21 0.38 5.33
C GLN A 114 23.15 1.03 6.22
N GLY A 115 22.10 0.29 6.58
CA GLY A 115 21.04 0.90 7.36
C GLY A 115 19.95 -0.05 7.86
N SER A 116 19.51 0.17 9.10
CA SER A 116 18.31 -0.48 9.67
C SER A 116 17.01 -0.02 8.98
N GLN A 117 17.06 1.07 8.21
CA GLN A 117 15.96 1.66 7.46
C GLN A 117 15.44 0.72 6.36
N LEU A 118 16.28 -0.17 5.81
CA LEU A 118 15.87 -1.16 4.81
C LEU A 118 14.78 -2.10 5.34
N ARG A 119 14.70 -2.30 6.66
CA ARG A 119 13.67 -3.12 7.31
C ARG A 119 12.25 -2.59 7.08
N ALA A 120 12.11 -1.31 6.70
CA ALA A 120 10.84 -0.73 6.26
C ALA A 120 10.19 -1.52 5.11
N LEU A 121 10.98 -2.24 4.29
CA LEU A 121 10.52 -3.00 3.14
C LEU A 121 9.35 -3.94 3.48
N GLY A 122 9.45 -4.71 4.57
CA GLY A 122 8.42 -5.68 4.92
C GLY A 122 7.04 -5.07 5.16
N ALA A 123 6.99 -3.98 5.93
CA ALA A 123 5.74 -3.26 6.19
C ALA A 123 5.16 -2.63 4.92
N VAL A 124 6.01 -2.09 4.03
CA VAL A 124 5.56 -1.50 2.76
C VAL A 124 5.05 -2.58 1.80
N VAL A 125 5.69 -3.76 1.76
CA VAL A 125 5.21 -4.93 0.99
C VAL A 125 3.84 -5.36 1.50
N ALA A 126 3.71 -5.61 2.80
CA ALA A 126 2.45 -6.05 3.40
C ALA A 126 1.32 -5.02 3.20
N GLY A 127 1.63 -3.73 3.38
CA GLY A 127 0.72 -2.62 3.11
C GLY A 127 0.29 -2.54 1.64
N SER A 128 1.23 -2.71 0.71
CA SER A 128 0.94 -2.69 -0.73
C SER A 128 0.07 -3.88 -1.16
N MET A 129 0.28 -5.06 -0.58
CA MET A 129 -0.51 -6.26 -0.86
C MET A 129 -1.96 -6.09 -0.39
N THR A 130 -2.13 -5.68 0.87
CA THR A 130 -3.45 -5.45 1.49
C THR A 130 -4.20 -4.32 0.80
N TYR A 131 -3.52 -3.21 0.47
CA TYR A 131 -4.08 -2.13 -0.33
C TYR A 131 -4.59 -2.63 -1.68
N THR A 132 -3.77 -3.42 -2.40
CA THR A 132 -4.11 -3.87 -3.76
C THR A 132 -5.33 -4.80 -3.74
N LEU A 133 -5.41 -5.72 -2.77
CA LEU A 133 -6.62 -6.53 -2.59
C LEU A 133 -7.84 -5.67 -2.24
N GLY A 134 -7.70 -4.76 -1.26
CA GLY A 134 -8.79 -3.86 -0.85
C GLY A 134 -9.31 -3.00 -2.00
N LEU A 135 -8.41 -2.47 -2.83
CA LEU A 135 -8.76 -1.74 -4.04
C LEU A 135 -9.53 -2.62 -5.04
N SER A 136 -9.09 -3.86 -5.27
CA SER A 136 -9.80 -4.80 -6.15
C SER A 136 -11.21 -5.12 -5.64
N ILE A 137 -11.37 -5.33 -4.33
CA ILE A 137 -12.69 -5.55 -3.72
C ILE A 137 -13.57 -4.31 -3.88
N ALA A 138 -13.06 -3.12 -3.53
CA ALA A 138 -13.80 -1.86 -3.64
C ALA A 138 -14.15 -1.50 -5.09
N SER A 139 -13.28 -1.85 -6.04
CA SER A 139 -13.49 -1.68 -7.49
C SER A 139 -14.69 -2.50 -7.97
N SER A 140 -14.82 -3.74 -7.51
CA SER A 140 -15.99 -4.57 -7.86
C SER A 140 -17.32 -4.03 -7.32
N ALA A 141 -17.28 -3.21 -6.28
CA ALA A 141 -18.44 -2.48 -5.74
C ALA A 141 -18.57 -1.06 -6.33
N LYS A 142 -17.79 -0.72 -7.37
CA LYS A 142 -17.79 0.58 -8.07
C LYS A 142 -17.46 1.78 -7.15
N ARG A 143 -16.72 1.57 -6.05
CA ARG A 143 -16.31 2.65 -5.13
C ARG A 143 -14.79 2.75 -4.99
N ILE A 144 -14.15 3.27 -6.03
CA ILE A 144 -12.68 3.40 -6.11
C ILE A 144 -12.15 4.72 -5.53
N SER A 145 -13.00 5.73 -5.34
CA SER A 145 -12.55 7.07 -4.93
C SER A 145 -11.87 7.09 -3.55
N VAL A 146 -12.39 6.34 -2.58
CA VAL A 146 -11.83 6.28 -1.22
C VAL A 146 -10.45 5.61 -1.20
N PRO A 147 -10.24 4.41 -1.79
CA PRO A 147 -8.90 3.84 -1.94
C PRO A 147 -7.90 4.79 -2.61
N PHE A 148 -8.30 5.45 -3.71
CA PHE A 148 -7.43 6.40 -4.41
C PHE A 148 -7.09 7.63 -3.56
N PHE A 149 -8.05 8.16 -2.81
CA PHE A 149 -7.78 9.25 -1.87
C PHE A 149 -6.73 8.86 -0.83
N PHE A 150 -6.87 7.71 -0.18
CA PHE A 150 -5.88 7.28 0.81
C PHE A 150 -4.50 7.04 0.21
N LYS A 151 -4.40 6.39 -0.95
CA LYS A 151 -3.11 6.16 -1.61
C LYS A 151 -2.45 7.44 -2.09
N ASN A 152 -3.20 8.30 -2.78
CA ASN A 152 -2.64 9.44 -3.48
C ASN A 152 -2.51 10.67 -2.59
N VAL A 153 -3.44 10.88 -1.66
CA VAL A 153 -3.41 12.01 -0.74
C VAL A 153 -2.89 11.56 0.62
N GLY A 154 -3.50 10.54 1.23
CA GLY A 154 -3.17 10.11 2.59
C GLY A 154 -1.69 9.76 2.79
N ILE A 155 -1.16 8.83 1.98
CA ILE A 155 0.25 8.45 2.04
C ILE A 155 1.16 9.64 1.75
N ARG A 156 0.91 10.37 0.65
CA ARG A 156 1.78 11.46 0.20
C ARG A 156 1.81 12.63 1.18
N PHE A 157 0.68 12.92 1.83
CA PHE A 157 0.58 13.94 2.86
C PHE A 157 1.30 13.55 4.14
N SER A 158 1.15 12.29 4.59
CA SER A 158 1.86 11.78 5.76
C SER A 158 3.37 11.84 5.59
N VAL A 159 3.90 11.40 4.43
CA VAL A 159 5.34 11.47 4.18
C VAL A 159 5.83 12.90 3.98
N LEU A 160 4.98 13.81 3.49
CA LEU A 160 5.30 15.24 3.38
C LEU A 160 5.51 15.87 4.75
N ILE A 161 4.58 15.63 5.69
CA ILE A 161 4.70 16.13 7.07
C ILE A 161 5.97 15.56 7.70
N GLY A 162 6.21 14.26 7.57
CA GLY A 162 7.41 13.65 8.12
C GLY A 162 8.69 14.25 7.53
N ALA A 163 8.74 14.44 6.21
CA ALA A 163 9.93 14.97 5.55
C ALA A 163 10.16 16.44 5.92
N TRP A 164 9.08 17.22 6.05
CA TRP A 164 9.16 18.57 6.57
C TRP A 164 9.73 18.59 7.99
N MET A 165 9.30 17.70 8.88
CA MET A 165 9.90 17.58 10.23
C MET A 165 11.40 17.28 10.20
N VAL A 166 11.84 16.40 9.29
CA VAL A 166 13.27 16.10 9.10
C VAL A 166 14.02 17.33 8.60
N SER A 167 13.46 18.08 7.63
CA SER A 167 14.08 19.31 7.11
C SER A 167 14.31 20.40 8.17
N GLN A 168 13.50 20.41 9.23
CA GLN A 168 13.62 21.35 10.35
C GLN A 168 14.57 20.83 11.46
N GLY A 169 15.16 19.65 11.30
CA GLY A 169 15.99 19.00 12.34
C GLY A 169 15.19 18.41 13.51
N ASN A 170 13.86 18.38 13.44
CA ASN A 170 12.99 17.86 14.51
C ASN A 170 12.81 16.33 14.47
N ALA A 171 13.25 15.68 13.39
CA ALA A 171 13.15 14.24 13.20
C ALA A 171 14.34 13.70 12.40
N THR A 172 14.60 12.40 12.50
CA THR A 172 15.65 11.71 11.73
C THR A 172 15.07 11.01 10.51
N PHE A 173 15.91 10.73 9.51
CA PHE A 173 15.51 9.89 8.37
C PHE A 173 15.03 8.49 8.79
N GLY A 174 15.62 7.91 9.84
CA GLY A 174 15.16 6.64 10.40
C GLY A 174 13.71 6.70 10.91
N PHE A 175 13.34 7.77 11.62
CA PHE A 175 11.95 8.02 12.01
C PHE A 175 11.05 8.17 10.79
N TRP A 176 11.49 8.94 9.79
CA TRP A 176 10.73 9.12 8.55
C TRP A 176 10.47 7.82 7.81
N MET A 177 11.46 6.92 7.73
CA MET A 177 11.32 5.61 7.10
C MET A 177 10.33 4.72 7.84
N GLN A 178 10.27 4.80 9.17
CA GLN A 178 9.24 4.11 9.98
C GLN A 178 7.85 4.69 9.72
N LEU A 179 7.71 6.01 9.69
CA LEU A 179 6.46 6.68 9.34
C LEU A 179 5.98 6.24 7.95
N PHE A 180 6.87 6.27 6.96
CA PHE A 180 6.60 5.81 5.60
C PHE A 180 6.08 4.36 5.58
N ALA A 181 6.78 3.45 6.27
CA ALA A 181 6.42 2.04 6.38
C ALA A 181 5.05 1.83 7.03
N TYR A 182 4.83 2.41 8.21
CA TYR A 182 3.59 2.22 8.96
C TYR A 182 2.41 2.92 8.30
N THR A 183 2.61 4.05 7.62
CA THR A 183 1.56 4.69 6.81
C THR A 183 1.12 3.79 5.66
N HIS A 184 2.05 3.13 4.95
CA HIS A 184 1.67 2.18 3.90
C HIS A 184 0.88 1.00 4.45
N LEU A 185 1.34 0.43 5.57
CA LEU A 185 0.66 -0.67 6.23
C LEU A 185 -0.74 -0.27 6.72
N ALA A 186 -0.84 0.86 7.42
CA ALA A 186 -2.10 1.39 7.93
C ALA A 186 -3.09 1.69 6.80
N VAL A 187 -2.65 2.37 5.73
CA VAL A 187 -3.50 2.64 4.56
C VAL A 187 -3.96 1.34 3.90
N GLY A 188 -3.09 0.35 3.76
CA GLY A 188 -3.45 -0.96 3.20
C GLY A 188 -4.55 -1.66 4.01
N ILE A 189 -4.39 -1.69 5.34
CA ILE A 189 -5.37 -2.27 6.26
C ILE A 189 -6.68 -1.48 6.25
N ILE A 190 -6.64 -0.14 6.33
CA ILE A 190 -7.81 0.73 6.32
C ILE A 190 -8.62 0.53 5.03
N VAL A 191 -7.94 0.49 3.88
CA VAL A 191 -8.58 0.29 2.58
C VAL A 191 -9.21 -1.11 2.47
N LEU A 192 -8.53 -2.14 2.99
CA LEU A 192 -9.09 -3.49 3.03
C LEU A 192 -10.35 -3.54 3.92
N ILE A 193 -10.29 -3.03 5.15
CA ILE A 193 -11.43 -2.98 6.07
C ILE A 193 -12.60 -2.21 5.45
N TYR A 194 -12.31 -1.06 4.84
CA TYR A 194 -13.31 -0.27 4.12
C TYR A 194 -13.98 -1.09 3.01
N ALA A 195 -13.19 -1.80 2.20
CA ALA A 195 -13.71 -2.60 1.09
C ALA A 195 -14.56 -3.79 1.57
N LEU A 196 -14.20 -4.42 2.69
CA LEU A 196 -14.97 -5.50 3.30
C LEU A 196 -16.31 -4.98 3.85
N LYS A 197 -16.28 -3.85 4.58
CA LYS A 197 -17.50 -3.18 5.05
C LYS A 197 -18.42 -2.77 3.89
N LEU A 198 -17.83 -2.34 2.78
CA LEU A 198 -18.57 -1.96 1.59
C LEU A 198 -19.31 -3.13 0.95
N LYS A 199 -18.71 -4.32 0.95
CA LYS A 199 -19.36 -5.53 0.41
C LYS A 199 -20.52 -5.99 1.27
N GLY A 200 -20.46 -5.80 2.58
CA GLY A 200 -21.52 -6.21 3.50
C GLY A 200 -21.74 -7.73 3.58
N ILE A 201 -20.86 -8.52 2.98
CA ILE A 201 -20.91 -9.98 2.98
C ILE A 201 -20.24 -10.45 4.28
N PRO A 202 -20.89 -11.29 5.11
CA PRO A 202 -20.28 -11.79 6.33
C PRO A 202 -19.03 -12.60 5.99
N LEU A 203 -17.94 -12.33 6.70
CA LEU A 203 -16.73 -13.16 6.60
C LEU A 203 -16.99 -14.48 7.33
N ARG A 204 -16.64 -15.59 6.67
CA ARG A 204 -16.75 -16.95 7.22
C ARG A 204 -15.36 -17.50 7.48
N TRP A 205 -15.29 -18.50 8.36
CA TRP A 205 -14.06 -19.27 8.51
C TRP A 205 -13.65 -19.88 7.15
N PRO A 206 -12.36 -19.81 6.77
CA PRO A 206 -11.91 -20.44 5.54
C PRO A 206 -12.21 -21.93 5.52
N ARG A 207 -12.69 -22.43 4.39
CA ARG A 207 -13.00 -23.85 4.15
C ARG A 207 -12.49 -24.25 2.76
N SER A 208 -12.04 -25.50 2.65
CA SER A 208 -11.62 -26.15 1.40
C SER A 208 -12.82 -26.52 0.53
#